data_AF-A0A942GFI8-F1
#
_entry.id   AF-A0A942GFI8-F1
#
_cell.length_a   1.000
_cell.length_b   1.000
_cell.length_c   1.000
_cell.angle_alpha   90.00
_cell.angle_beta   90.00
_cell.angle_gamma   90.00
#
_symmetry.space_group_name_H-M   'P 1'
#
loop_
_entity.id
_entity.type
_entity.pdbx_description
1 polymer ?
#
loop_
_entity_poly.entity_id
_entity_poly.type
_entity_poly.pdbx_seq_one_letter_code
_entity_poly.pdbx_strand_id
1 'polypeptide(L)' 'MVRLSQKARSLWAKKSQDGGLFWLPLTMHMMDSAAVAQKLWNHWLPEGVRQVISAGTGGDECAGRLFVF' A
#
# COMPACT_ATOMS: atom_id res chain seq x y z
N MET A 1 8.62 -12.68 9.64
CA MET A 1 7.99 -12.53 8.30
C MET A 1 6.79 -13.46 8.25
N VAL A 2 5.58 -12.95 7.97
CA VAL A 2 4.35 -13.77 7.95
C VAL A 2 4.40 -14.71 6.74
N ARG A 3 4.17 -16.02 6.97
CA ARG A 3 4.12 -17.01 5.89
C ARG A 3 2.71 -17.03 5.29
N LEU A 4 2.58 -16.56 4.05
CA LEU A 4 1.30 -16.55 3.34
C LEU A 4 0.88 -17.94 2.89
N SER A 5 -0.43 -18.19 2.89
CA SER A 5 -1.00 -19.43 2.35
C SER A 5 -0.70 -19.57 0.85
N GLN A 6 -0.73 -20.80 0.33
CA GLN A 6 -0.53 -21.04 -1.10
C GLN A 6 -1.55 -20.28 -1.95
N LYS A 7 -2.82 -20.23 -1.49
CA LYS A 7 -3.89 -19.48 -2.15
C LYS A 7 -3.62 -17.97 -2.21
N ALA A 8 -3.09 -17.39 -1.13
CA ALA A 8 -2.74 -15.97 -1.12
C ALA A 8 -1.55 -15.67 -2.06
N ARG A 9 -0.59 -16.59 -2.16
CA ARG A 9 0.58 -16.46 -3.05
C ARG A 9 0.26 -16.66 -4.53
N SER A 10 -0.87 -17.27 -4.88
CA SER A 10 -1.26 -17.54 -6.27
C SER A 10 -2.02 -16.40 -6.94
N LEU A 11 -2.34 -15.32 -6.22
CA LEU A 11 -3.09 -14.18 -6.77
C LEU A 11 -2.16 -13.23 -7.53
N TRP A 12 -2.59 -12.79 -8.71
CA TRP A 12 -1.93 -11.75 -9.49
C TRP A 12 -2.65 -10.40 -9.30
N ALA A 13 -1.90 -9.31 -9.22
CA ALA A 13 -2.45 -7.95 -9.25
C ALA A 13 -2.45 -7.37 -10.67
N LYS A 14 -1.39 -7.65 -11.43
CA LYS A 14 -1.23 -7.16 -12.80
C LYS A 14 -0.78 -8.31 -13.70
N LYS A 15 -1.32 -8.38 -14.91
CA LYS A 15 -0.95 -9.35 -15.95
C LYS A 15 -0.50 -8.58 -17.19
N SER A 16 0.52 -9.10 -17.86
CA SER A 16 0.98 -8.51 -19.11
C SER A 16 -0.10 -8.55 -20.20
N GLN A 17 -0.13 -7.52 -21.04
CA GLN A 17 -1.07 -7.39 -22.16
C GLN A 17 -0.50 -7.92 -23.48
N ASP A 18 0.82 -8.09 -23.58
CA ASP A 18 1.55 -8.50 -24.79
C ASP A 18 1.43 -10.00 -25.13
N GLY A 19 0.51 -10.73 -24.47
CA GLY A 19 0.36 -12.16 -24.63
C GLY A 19 1.38 -13.01 -23.85
N GLY A 20 2.36 -12.38 -23.19
CA GLY A 20 3.32 -13.08 -22.33
C GLY A 20 2.69 -13.64 -21.05
N LEU A 21 3.26 -14.72 -20.52
CA LEU A 21 2.91 -15.31 -19.22
C LEU A 21 3.62 -14.59 -18.06
N PHE A 22 3.62 -13.26 -18.08
CA PHE A 22 4.19 -12.44 -17.02
C PHE A 22 3.08 -11.82 -16.17
N TRP A 23 3.26 -11.84 -14.84
CA TRP A 23 2.37 -11.20 -13.90
C TRP A 23 3.13 -10.66 -12.68
N LEU A 24 2.57 -9.63 -12.05
CA LEU A 24 3.00 -9.13 -10.75
C LEU A 24 2.13 -9.80 -9.66
N PRO A 25 2.74 -10.52 -8.68
CA PRO A 25 1.99 -11.08 -7.57
C PRO A 25 1.25 -10.00 -6.77
N LEU A 26 0.02 -10.30 -6.33
CA LEU A 26 -0.81 -9.36 -5.58
C LEU A 26 -0.11 -8.83 -4.32
N THR A 27 0.56 -9.72 -3.60
CA THR A 27 1.28 -9.40 -2.37
C THR A 27 2.42 -8.43 -2.62
N MET A 28 3.11 -8.55 -3.76
CA MET A 28 4.18 -7.63 -4.15
C MET A 28 3.59 -6.25 -4.42
N HIS A 29 2.52 -6.19 -5.20
CA HIS A 29 1.86 -4.92 -5.50
C HIS A 29 1.32 -4.21 -4.25
N MET A 30 0.74 -4.95 -3.30
CA MET A 30 0.30 -4.39 -2.02
C MET A 30 1.48 -3.81 -1.22
N MET A 31 2.62 -4.52 -1.15
CA MET A 31 3.82 -4.01 -0.47
C MET A 31 4.37 -2.76 -1.16
N ASP A 32 4.38 -2.73 -2.49
CA ASP A 32 4.80 -1.57 -3.27
C ASP A 32 3.89 -0.36 -2.99
N SER A 33 2.56 -0.57 -2.99
CA SER A 33 1.57 0.47 -2.70
C SER A 33 1.70 1.01 -1.28
N ALA A 34 1.87 0.14 -0.28
CA ALA A 34 2.10 0.54 1.11
C ALA A 34 3.40 1.36 1.26
N ALA A 35 4.49 0.94 0.59
CA ALA A 35 5.75 1.68 0.60
C ALA A 35 5.61 3.07 -0.05
N VAL A 36 4.86 3.19 -1.15
CA VAL A 36 4.56 4.48 -1.78
C VAL A 36 3.69 5.34 -0.86
N ALA A 37 2.64 4.79 -0.25
CA ALA A 37 1.79 5.50 0.70
C ALA A 37 2.61 6.07 1.87
N GLN A 38 3.54 5.28 2.43
CA GLN A 38 4.43 5.74 3.50
C GLN A 38 5.31 6.92 3.05
N LYS A 39 5.84 6.87 1.81
CA LYS A 39 6.63 7.97 1.24
C LYS A 39 5.78 9.22 1.03
N LEU A 40 4.55 9.07 0.55
CA LEU A 40 3.63 10.18 0.36
C LEU A 40 3.33 10.87 1.70
N TRP A 41 3.02 10.10 2.73
CA TRP A 41 2.76 10.64 4.07
C TRP A 41 3.95 11.44 4.62
N ASN A 42 5.15 10.86 4.54
CA ASN A 42 6.34 11.43 5.16
C ASN A 42 6.93 12.61 4.38
N HIS A 43 6.80 12.61 3.05
CA HIS A 43 7.62 13.47 2.20
C HIS A 43 6.85 14.29 1.17
N TRP A 44 5.56 14.03 0.96
CA TRP A 44 4.80 14.67 -0.11
C TRP A 44 3.55 15.41 0.37
N LEU A 45 2.81 14.86 1.32
CA LEU A 45 1.57 15.47 1.78
C LEU A 45 1.84 16.83 2.46
N PRO A 46 1.11 17.89 2.05
CA PRO A 46 1.11 19.14 2.79
C PRO A 46 0.57 18.93 4.21
N GLU A 47 1.08 19.73 5.15
CA GLU A 47 0.70 19.64 6.56
C GLU A 47 -0.82 19.75 6.79
N GLY A 48 -1.49 20.70 6.12
CA GLY A 48 -2.94 20.85 6.24
C GLY A 48 -3.73 19.60 5.79
N VAL A 49 -3.22 18.85 4.81
CA VAL A 49 -3.85 17.59 4.38
C VAL A 49 -3.68 16.51 5.45
N ARG A 50 -2.49 16.40 6.04
CA ARG A 50 -2.25 15.48 7.17
C ARG A 50 -3.17 15.81 8.34
N GLN A 51 -3.30 17.08 8.71
CA GLN A 51 -4.19 17.52 9.80
C GLN A 51 -5.66 17.12 9.58
N VAL A 52 -6.17 17.31 8.35
CA VAL A 52 -7.55 16.91 8.01
C VAL A 52 -7.73 15.40 8.13
N ILE A 53 -6.76 14.61 7.66
CA ILE A 53 -6.82 13.14 7.78
C ILE A 53 -6.75 12.74 9.25
N SER A 54 -5.80 13.30 10.00
CA SER A 54 -5.54 13.00 11.41
C SER A 54 -6.70 13.34 12.35
N ALA A 55 -7.54 14.32 11.97
CA ALA A 55 -8.74 14.68 12.71
C ALA A 55 -9.76 13.53 12.81
N GLY A 56 -9.79 12.64 11.81
CA GLY A 56 -10.73 11.50 11.77
C GLY A 56 -10.17 10.18 12.31
N THR A 57 -8.87 10.11 12.61
CA THR A 57 -8.16 8.82 12.81
C THR A 57 -7.52 8.66 14.18
N GLY A 58 -7.84 9.52 15.15
CA GLY A 58 -7.28 9.42 16.51
C GLY A 58 -5.86 9.98 16.64
N GLY A 59 -5.46 10.91 15.77
CA GLY A 59 -4.15 11.57 15.79
C GLY A 59 -3.20 11.12 14.68
N ASP A 60 -2.07 11.81 14.56
CA ASP A 60 -1.16 11.73 13.40
C ASP A 60 -0.49 10.37 13.22
N GLU A 61 -0.08 9.73 14.31
CA GLU A 61 0.53 8.39 14.25
C GLU A 61 -0.47 7.35 13.74
N CYS A 62 -1.70 7.38 14.25
CA CYS A 62 -2.76 6.48 13.80
C CYS A 62 -3.17 6.77 12.37
N ALA A 63 -3.22 8.05 11.98
CA ALA A 63 -3.48 8.49 10.61
C ALA A 63 -2.45 7.93 9.62
N GLY A 64 -1.17 8.09 9.93
CA GLY A 64 -0.09 7.61 9.07
C GLY A 64 -0.09 6.09 8.94
N ARG A 65 -0.35 5.36 10.03
CA ARG A 65 -0.48 3.90 9.99
C ARG A 65 -1.68 3.44 9.16
N LEU A 66 -2.83 4.10 9.30
CA LEU A 66 -4.03 3.78 8.53
C LEU A 66 -3.85 4.13 7.05
N PHE A 67 -3.14 5.22 6.74
CA PHE A 67 -2.88 5.64 5.36
C PHE A 67 -2.01 4.63 4.59
N VAL A 68 -1.17 3.86 5.28
CA VAL A 68 -0.31 2.82 4.69
C VAL A 68 -1.02 1.47 4.52
N PHE A 69 -2.10 1.23 5.28
CA PHE A 69 -2.78 -0.07 5.39
C PHE A 69 -4.00 -0.16 4.45
#